data_AF-A0A4Y2TXE6-F1
#
_entry.id   AF-A0A4Y2TXE6-F1
#
_cell.length_a   1.000
_cell.length_b   1.000
_cell.length_c   1.000
_cell.angle_alpha   90.00
_cell.angle_beta   90.00
_cell.angle_gamma   90.00
#
_symmetry.space_group_name_H-M   'P 1'
#
loop_
_entity.id
_entity.type
_entity.pdbx_description
1 polymer ?
#
loop_
_entity_poly.entity_id
_entity_poly.type
_entity_poly.pdbx_seq_one_letter_code
_entity_poly.pdbx_strand_id
1 'polypeptide(L)'
;MERYEPTWTHPSAIGPVHWDTSHPDFALAVYTDGSKLNGQVGAGFCVFNPSFSGDFQYRLDDHCSVFQAELMALKQALLWKSQNKKNVHCHIFMDSMSSLKALQRFQPRNNLVEEVRKLLDASVSLH
;
A
#
# COMPACT_ATOMS: atom_id res chain seq x y z
N MET A 1 25.59 -0.94 29.81
CA MET A 1 25.71 -2.41 29.74
C MET A 1 24.30 -2.94 29.91
N GLU A 2 23.54 -3.06 28.81
CA GLU A 2 22.21 -3.68 28.85
C GLU A 2 22.41 -5.17 29.12
N ARG A 3 21.91 -5.65 30.25
CA ARG A 3 21.88 -7.08 30.55
C ARG A 3 20.67 -7.66 29.82
N TYR A 4 20.94 -8.50 28.84
CA TYR A 4 19.92 -9.33 28.20
C TYR A 4 19.40 -10.31 29.25
N GLU A 5 18.18 -10.09 29.74
CA GLU A 5 17.47 -11.06 30.56
C GLU A 5 16.77 -12.06 29.62
N PRO A 6 17.14 -13.34 29.64
CA PRO A 6 16.59 -14.32 28.71
C PRO A 6 15.16 -14.69 29.15
N THR A 7 14.16 -13.97 28.65
CA THR A 7 12.77 -14.40 28.73
C THR A 7 12.51 -15.45 27.65
N TRP A 8 13.14 -16.61 27.79
CA TRP A 8 12.90 -17.72 26.88
C TRP A 8 11.51 -18.29 27.18
N THR A 9 10.59 -18.13 26.22
CA THR A 9 9.25 -18.70 26.27
C THR A 9 9.23 -19.94 25.39
N HIS A 10 8.86 -21.08 25.96
CA HIS A 10 8.78 -22.34 25.22
C HIS A 10 7.80 -22.21 24.03
N PRO A 11 8.10 -22.73 22.82
CA PRO A 11 7.23 -22.57 21.64
C PRO A 11 5.79 -23.03 21.85
N SER A 12 5.55 -24.05 22.68
CA SER A 12 4.21 -24.52 23.02
C SER A 12 3.43 -23.61 23.99
N ALA A 13 4.10 -22.65 24.62
CA ALA A 13 3.49 -21.65 25.50
C ALA A 13 3.20 -20.34 24.75
N ILE A 14 3.66 -20.22 23.50
CA ILE A 14 3.26 -19.12 22.61
C ILE A 14 1.82 -19.38 22.19
N GLY A 15 0.90 -18.53 22.66
CA GLY A 15 -0.49 -18.60 22.24
C GLY A 15 -0.61 -18.51 20.71
N PRO A 16 -1.56 -19.23 20.09
CA PRO A 16 -1.75 -19.12 18.65
C PRO A 16 -2.06 -17.67 18.28
N VAL A 17 -1.52 -17.23 17.14
CA VAL A 17 -1.88 -15.93 16.57
C VAL A 17 -3.37 -15.96 16.25
N HIS A 18 -4.14 -15.12 16.94
CA HIS A 18 -5.53 -14.88 16.62
C HIS A 18 -5.61 -13.77 15.58
N TRP A 19 -6.01 -14.12 14.36
CA TRP A 19 -6.31 -13.14 13.33
C TRP A 19 -7.63 -12.45 13.69
N ASP A 20 -7.65 -11.12 13.64
CA ASP A 20 -8.90 -10.38 13.77
C ASP A 20 -9.82 -10.77 12.62
N THR A 21 -10.98 -11.32 12.93
CA THR A 21 -12.00 -11.65 11.93
C THR A 21 -12.92 -10.48 11.61
N SER A 22 -12.84 -9.39 12.37
CA SER A 22 -13.65 -8.17 12.17
C SER A 22 -13.01 -7.24 11.14
N HIS A 23 -13.04 -7.66 9.88
CA HIS A 23 -12.69 -6.77 8.79
C HIS A 23 -13.91 -5.90 8.44
N PRO A 24 -13.78 -4.57 8.41
CA PRO A 24 -14.85 -3.73 7.90
C PRO A 24 -15.18 -4.11 6.45
N ASP A 25 -16.46 -4.35 6.17
CA ASP A 25 -16.94 -4.60 4.81
C ASP A 25 -16.87 -3.30 3.98
N PHE A 26 -15.72 -3.07 3.35
CA PHE A 26 -15.56 -1.97 2.42
C PHE A 26 -16.23 -2.28 1.08
N ALA A 27 -16.92 -1.29 0.51
CA ALA A 27 -17.45 -1.39 -0.85
C ALA A 27 -16.35 -1.60 -1.89
N LEU A 28 -15.15 -1.07 -1.61
CA LEU A 28 -13.92 -1.27 -2.38
C LEU A 28 -12.71 -1.05 -1.47
N ALA A 29 -11.91 -2.10 -1.28
CA ALA A 29 -10.61 -2.06 -0.64
C ALA A 29 -9.52 -2.31 -1.68
N VAL A 30 -8.42 -1.58 -1.58
CA VAL A 30 -7.23 -1.76 -2.41
C VAL A 30 -6.03 -1.76 -1.51
N TYR A 31 -5.10 -2.71 -1.72
CA TYR A 31 -3.83 -2.74 -1.01
C TYR A 31 -2.73 -2.55 -2.04
N THR A 32 -1.77 -1.68 -1.75
CA THR A 32 -0.66 -1.38 -2.66
C THR A 32 0.65 -1.78 -2.00
N ASP A 33 1.60 -2.25 -2.80
CA ASP A 33 2.96 -2.58 -2.33
C ASP A 33 3.99 -2.25 -3.41
N GLY A 34 5.12 -1.70 -2.99
CA GLY A 34 6.28 -1.39 -3.83
C GLY A 34 7.52 -2.12 -3.33
N SER A 35 8.03 -3.06 -4.10
CA SER A 35 9.17 -3.89 -3.69
C SER A 35 10.44 -3.60 -4.48
N LYS A 36 11.59 -3.82 -3.83
CA LYS A 36 12.90 -3.89 -4.49
C LYS A 36 13.72 -5.04 -3.92
N LEU A 37 14.17 -5.95 -4.78
CA LEU A 37 14.99 -7.10 -4.40
C LEU A 37 16.06 -7.36 -5.46
N ASN A 38 17.32 -7.49 -5.04
CA ASN A 38 18.46 -7.81 -5.92
C ASN A 38 18.56 -6.90 -7.16
N GLY A 39 18.35 -5.60 -6.96
CA GLY A 39 18.37 -4.60 -8.04
C GLY A 39 17.09 -4.52 -8.88
N GLN A 40 16.18 -5.47 -8.74
CA GLN A 40 14.90 -5.51 -9.45
C GLN A 40 13.81 -4.81 -8.65
N VAL A 41 12.95 -4.06 -9.34
CA VAL A 41 11.94 -3.19 -8.73
C VAL A 41 10.57 -3.51 -9.30
N GLY A 42 9.59 -3.73 -8.43
CA GLY A 42 8.21 -4.01 -8.79
C GLY A 42 7.23 -3.14 -8.01
N ALA A 43 6.09 -2.85 -8.63
CA ALA A 43 4.96 -2.22 -7.99
C ALA A 43 3.72 -3.09 -8.22
N GLY A 44 2.85 -3.19 -7.23
CA GLY A 44 1.64 -3.98 -7.36
C GLY A 44 0.51 -3.45 -6.50
N PHE A 45 -0.71 -3.78 -6.88
CA PHE A 45 -1.87 -3.58 -6.03
C PHE A 45 -2.87 -4.71 -6.22
N CYS A 46 -3.63 -4.98 -5.18
CA CYS A 46 -4.75 -5.90 -5.22
C CYS A 46 -6.04 -5.18 -4.84
N VAL A 47 -7.13 -5.60 -5.46
CA VAL A 47 -8.46 -5.02 -5.27
C VAL A 47 -9.36 -6.08 -4.66
N PHE A 48 -10.14 -5.69 -3.67
CA PHE A 48 -11.19 -6.50 -3.06
C PHE A 48 -12.49 -5.72 -3.00
N ASN A 49 -13.55 -6.31 -3.52
CA ASN A 49 -14.94 -5.89 -3.28
C ASN A 49 -15.82 -7.15 -3.20
N PRO A 50 -17.08 -7.05 -2.74
CA PRO A 50 -17.93 -8.22 -2.51
C PRO A 50 -18.15 -9.15 -3.71
N SER A 51 -17.92 -8.67 -4.94
CA SER A 51 -18.18 -9.42 -6.17
C SER A 51 -16.92 -9.70 -7.00
N PHE A 52 -15.77 -9.14 -6.62
CA PHE A 52 -14.55 -9.23 -7.41
C PHE A 52 -13.30 -9.02 -6.57
N SER A 53 -12.33 -9.89 -6.78
CA SER A 53 -10.94 -9.72 -6.36
C SER A 53 -10.01 -9.76 -7.57
N GLY A 54 -8.95 -8.97 -7.57
CA GLY A 54 -7.96 -8.99 -8.65
C GLY A 54 -6.61 -8.41 -8.26
N ASP A 55 -5.56 -8.99 -8.82
CA ASP A 55 -4.17 -8.64 -8.54
C ASP A 55 -3.49 -8.04 -9.78
N PHE A 56 -2.77 -6.95 -9.59
CA PHE A 56 -2.10 -6.20 -10.66
C PHE A 56 -0.64 -5.97 -10.28
N GLN A 57 0.26 -6.28 -11.21
CA GLN A 57 1.71 -6.20 -10.99
C GLN A 57 2.40 -5.51 -12.16
N TYR A 58 3.41 -4.70 -11.85
CA TYR A 58 4.14 -3.87 -12.79
C TYR A 58 5.63 -3.97 -12.54
N ARG A 59 6.40 -4.24 -13.59
CA ARG A 59 7.86 -4.16 -13.55
C ARG A 59 8.29 -2.71 -13.77
N LEU A 60 9.11 -2.18 -12.86
CA LEU A 60 9.74 -0.87 -13.01
C LEU A 60 11.19 -1.03 -13.41
N ASP A 61 11.85 0.08 -13.74
CA ASP A 61 13.27 0.08 -14.03
C ASP A 61 14.09 -0.25 -12.76
N ASP A 62 15.20 -0.94 -12.93
CA ASP A 62 16.09 -1.40 -11.85
C ASP A 62 16.69 -0.26 -11.03
N HIS A 63 16.79 0.93 -11.63
CA HIS A 63 17.26 2.13 -10.93
C HIS A 63 16.20 2.75 -10.00
N CYS A 64 14.92 2.36 -10.10
CA CYS A 64 13.88 2.90 -9.23
C CYS A 64 14.13 2.57 -7.75
N SER A 65 13.80 3.51 -6.87
CA SER A 65 13.80 3.30 -5.42
C SER A 65 12.51 2.62 -4.95
N VAL A 66 12.53 2.03 -3.75
CA VAL A 66 11.32 1.51 -3.09
C VAL A 66 10.25 2.61 -2.99
N PHE A 67 10.63 3.83 -2.60
CA PHE A 67 9.71 4.97 -2.56
C PHE A 67 9.02 5.25 -3.91
N GLN A 68 9.73 5.14 -5.03
CA GLN A 68 9.11 5.31 -6.35
C GLN A 68 8.20 4.12 -6.71
N ALA A 69 8.57 2.90 -6.29
CA ALA A 69 7.73 1.72 -6.48
C ALA A 69 6.40 1.86 -5.74
N GLU A 70 6.44 2.28 -4.48
CA GLU A 70 5.27 2.53 -3.63
C GLU A 70 4.32 3.57 -4.24
N LEU A 71 4.86 4.72 -4.65
CA LEU A 71 4.06 5.75 -5.31
C LEU A 71 3.51 5.30 -6.66
N MET A 72 4.25 4.46 -7.39
CA MET A 72 3.77 3.91 -8.65
C MET A 72 2.63 2.90 -8.43
N ALA A 73 2.72 2.05 -7.40
CA ALA A 73 1.65 1.14 -7.01
C ALA A 73 0.36 1.92 -6.72
N LEU A 74 0.45 2.98 -5.91
CA LEU A 74 -0.68 3.89 -5.66
C LEU A 74 -1.20 4.56 -6.93
N LYS A 75 -0.30 5.07 -7.79
CA LYS A 75 -0.69 5.71 -9.05
C LYS A 75 -1.52 4.75 -9.92
N GLN A 76 -1.05 3.51 -10.09
CA GLN A 76 -1.75 2.50 -10.88
C GLN A 76 -3.10 2.13 -10.27
N ALA A 77 -3.17 1.97 -8.95
CA ALA A 77 -4.41 1.73 -8.22
C ALA A 77 -5.45 2.85 -8.46
N LEU A 78 -5.03 4.11 -8.39
CA LEU A 78 -5.90 5.27 -8.62
C LEU A 78 -6.39 5.35 -10.08
N LEU A 79 -5.51 5.08 -11.05
CA LEU A 79 -5.88 5.02 -12.47
C LEU A 79 -6.90 3.91 -12.72
N TRP A 80 -6.66 2.72 -12.14
CA TRP A 80 -7.59 1.60 -12.22
C TRP A 80 -8.95 1.96 -11.61
N LYS A 81 -8.98 2.57 -10.41
CA LYS A 81 -10.21 3.03 -9.76
C LYS A 81 -10.97 4.01 -10.64
N SER A 82 -10.27 5.00 -11.22
CA SER A 82 -10.87 6.01 -12.09
C SER A 82 -11.57 5.41 -13.30
N GLN A 83 -10.99 4.35 -13.87
CA GLN A 83 -11.52 3.66 -15.05
C GLN A 83 -12.65 2.67 -14.72
N ASN A 84 -12.56 1.96 -13.58
CA ASN A 84 -13.43 0.82 -13.31
C ASN A 84 -14.49 1.06 -12.22
N LYS A 85 -14.21 1.99 -11.29
CA LYS A 85 -14.99 2.19 -10.05
C LYS A 85 -15.13 3.67 -9.69
N LYS A 86 -15.33 4.53 -10.69
CA LYS A 86 -15.31 6.01 -10.55
C LYS A 86 -16.16 6.56 -9.39
N ASN A 87 -17.36 6.01 -9.19
CA ASN A 87 -18.35 6.50 -8.23
C ASN A 87 -18.37 5.70 -6.91
N VAL A 88 -17.44 4.77 -6.71
CA VAL A 88 -17.37 3.94 -5.51
C VAL A 88 -16.31 4.51 -4.57
N HIS A 89 -16.66 4.64 -3.30
CA HIS A 89 -15.70 5.03 -2.28
C HIS A 89 -14.65 3.93 -2.09
N CYS A 90 -13.38 4.29 -2.19
CA CYS A 90 -12.25 3.38 -2.21
C CYS A 90 -11.36 3.59 -0.98
N HIS A 91 -11.11 2.51 -0.25
CA HIS A 91 -10.13 2.48 0.84
C HIS A 91 -8.83 1.90 0.30
N ILE A 92 -7.78 2.70 0.21
CA ILE A 92 -6.46 2.27 -0.25
C ILE A 92 -5.53 2.16 0.96
N PHE A 93 -5.00 0.98 1.21
CA PHE A 93 -4.08 0.66 2.28
C PHE A 93 -2.65 0.64 1.75
N MET A 94 -1.76 1.39 2.40
CA MET A 94 -0.36 1.49 2.03
C MET A 94 0.53 1.38 3.26
N ASP A 95 1.60 0.59 3.19
CA ASP A 95 2.55 0.44 4.30
C ASP A 95 3.73 1.44 4.23
N SER A 96 3.76 2.31 3.22
CA SER A 96 4.82 3.29 3.04
C SER A 96 4.54 4.65 3.72
N MET A 97 4.96 4.78 4.97
CA MET A 97 4.93 6.04 5.72
C MET A 97 5.67 7.18 4.99
N SER A 98 6.74 6.87 4.24
CA SER A 98 7.44 7.86 3.42
C SER A 98 6.57 8.42 2.31
N SER A 99 5.79 7.57 1.64
CA SER A 99 4.86 7.97 0.57
C SER A 99 3.72 8.83 1.12
N LEU A 100 3.11 8.42 2.24
CA LEU A 100 2.05 9.19 2.92
C LEU A 100 2.54 10.58 3.32
N LYS A 101 3.72 10.67 3.96
CA LYS A 101 4.33 11.96 4.32
C LYS A 101 4.61 12.83 3.11
N ALA A 102 5.10 12.24 2.01
CA ALA A 102 5.37 12.99 0.79
C ALA A 102 4.08 13.59 0.17
N LEU A 103 2.98 12.84 0.19
CA LEU A 103 1.67 13.30 -0.31
C LEU A 103 1.08 14.45 0.53
N GLN A 104 1.36 14.46 1.84
CA GLN A 104 0.91 15.52 2.76
C GLN A 104 1.71 16.83 2.63
N ARG A 105 2.90 16.81 2.02
CA ARG A 105 3.72 18.04 1.90
C ARG A 105 3.02 19.07 1.02
N PHE A 106 2.99 20.32 1.47
CA PHE A 106 2.37 21.42 0.71
C PHE A 106 2.99 21.62 -0.68
N GLN A 107 4.32 21.56 -0.80
CA GLN A 107 5.06 21.65 -2.06
C GLN A 107 5.98 20.43 -2.25
N PRO A 108 5.49 19.36 -2.89
CA PRO A 108 6.33 18.23 -3.23
C PRO A 108 7.29 18.62 -4.36
N ARG A 109 8.60 18.39 -4.19
CA ARG A 109 9.60 18.60 -5.26
C ARG A 109 9.81 17.32 -6.07
N ASN A 110 8.73 16.59 -6.35
CA ASN A 110 8.77 15.29 -7.00
C ASN A 110 7.56 15.12 -7.93
N ASN A 111 7.83 15.00 -9.22
CA ASN A 111 6.80 14.90 -10.27
C ASN A 111 5.83 13.75 -10.03
N LEU A 112 6.32 12.58 -9.57
CA LEU A 112 5.47 11.42 -9.32
C LEU A 112 4.50 11.68 -8.15
N VAL A 113 4.95 12.38 -7.11
CA VAL A 113 4.07 12.78 -5.99
C VAL A 113 3.00 13.75 -6.47
N GLU A 114 3.35 14.72 -7.32
CA GLU A 114 2.39 15.66 -7.91
C GLU A 114 1.35 14.94 -8.78
N GLU A 115 1.79 13.99 -9.61
CA GLU A 115 0.90 13.18 -10.44
C GLU A 115 -0.09 12.38 -9.60
N VAL A 116 0.39 11.70 -8.55
CA VAL A 116 -0.48 10.96 -7.63
C VAL A 116 -1.48 11.89 -6.95
N ARG A 117 -1.06 13.06 -6.49
CA ARG A 117 -1.97 14.03 -5.85
C ARG A 117 -3.08 14.52 -6.78
N LYS A 118 -2.80 14.66 -8.07
CA LYS A 118 -3.82 15.05 -9.08
C LYS A 118 -4.87 13.95 -9.31
N LEU A 119 -4.55 12.69 -9.00
CA LEU A 119 -5.46 11.56 -9.14
C LEU A 119 -6.32 11.32 -7.89
N LEU A 120 -5.92 11.87 -6.74
CA LEU A 120 -6.69 11.78 -5.50
C LEU A 120 -7.93 12.67 -5.59
N ASP A 121 -9.08 12.11 -5.19
CA ASP A 121 -10.36 12.79 -5.10
C ASP A 121 -11.03 12.47 -3.74
N ALA A 122 -12.18 13.09 -3.46
CA ALA A 122 -12.89 12.92 -2.20
C ALA A 122 -13.47 11.51 -1.96
N SER A 123 -13.48 10.65 -2.98
CA SER A 123 -13.95 9.26 -2.89
C SER A 123 -12.82 8.25 -2.63
N VAL A 124 -11.64 8.74 -2.28
CA VAL A 124 -10.50 7.91 -1.88
C VAL A 124 -10.12 8.22 -0.44
N SER A 125 -9.99 7.19 0.38
CA SER A 125 -9.38 7.27 1.70
C SER A 125 -8.07 6.48 1.70
N LEU A 126 -6.98 7.13 2.06
CA LEU A 126 -5.68 6.49 2.24
C LEU A 126 -5.53 6.08 3.71
N HIS A 127 -5.09 4.84 3.94
CA HIS A 127 -4.82 4.24 5.25
C HIS A 127 -3.36 3.83 5.35
#